data_AF-A0A177XY45-F1
#
_entry.id   AF-A0A177XY45-F1
#
_cell.length_a   1.000
_cell.length_b   1.000
_cell.length_c   1.000
_cell.angle_alpha   90.00
_cell.angle_beta   90.00
_cell.angle_gamma   90.00
#
_symmetry.space_group_name_H-M   'P 1'
#
loop_
_entity.id
_entity.type
_entity.pdbx_description
1 polymer ?
#
loop_
_entity_poly.entity_id
_entity_poly.type
_entity_poly.pdbx_seq_one_letter_code
_entity_poly.pdbx_strand_id
1 'polypeptide(L)'
;MRLQDPQAWLLGDTEVLLTEAQLTSSRLNIELYKLLENGVELTIDGKKIPLSPIKTAESQHSHVVEFRFSATHPFQSPQEIGIRFPKSLGDVHFSLSHPIYSQLPAGSAQNFSLQH
;
A
#
# COMPACT_ATOMS: atom_id res chain seq x y z
N MET A 1 -7.37 14.67 7.54
CA MET A 1 -7.09 14.12 8.88
C MET A 1 -5.57 13.97 9.02
N ARG A 2 -4.93 14.19 10.19
CA ARG A 2 -3.45 14.12 10.34
C ARG A 2 -3.04 12.77 10.94
N LEU A 3 -1.84 12.29 10.57
CA LEU A 3 -1.25 11.04 11.07
C LEU A 3 -1.22 10.92 12.61
N GLN A 4 -1.32 12.04 13.33
CA GLN A 4 -1.31 12.16 14.78
C GLN A 4 -2.40 13.14 15.22
N ASP A 5 -3.63 12.64 15.32
CA ASP A 5 -4.76 13.41 15.85
C ASP A 5 -5.20 12.79 17.21
N PRO A 6 -4.77 13.38 18.34
CA PRO A 6 -5.15 12.90 19.66
C PRO A 6 -6.67 12.92 19.89
N GLN A 7 -7.40 13.86 19.26
CA GLN A 7 -8.86 13.91 19.39
C GLN A 7 -9.51 12.75 18.65
N ALA A 8 -9.02 12.40 17.45
CA ALA A 8 -9.48 11.21 16.74
C ALA A 8 -9.22 9.93 17.54
N TRP A 9 -8.12 9.85 18.29
CA TRP A 9 -7.83 8.67 19.12
C TRP A 9 -8.79 8.57 20.31
N LEU A 10 -9.04 9.69 20.99
CA LEU A 10 -9.98 9.75 22.10
C LEU A 10 -11.41 9.39 21.72
N LEU A 11 -11.80 9.66 20.46
CA LEU A 11 -13.11 9.32 19.91
C LEU A 11 -13.20 7.88 19.36
N GLY A 12 -12.10 7.11 19.41
CA GLY A 12 -12.03 5.77 18.83
C GLY A 12 -11.97 5.75 17.30
N ASP A 13 -11.77 6.91 16.66
CA ASP A 13 -11.65 7.05 15.22
C ASP A 13 -10.28 6.64 14.69
N THR A 14 -9.25 6.57 15.54
CA THR A 14 -7.97 5.95 15.19
C THR A 14 -7.55 4.93 16.24
N GLU A 15 -7.02 3.80 15.80
CA GLU A 15 -6.60 2.69 16.65
C GLU A 15 -5.17 2.88 17.17
N VAL A 16 -4.38 3.73 16.52
CA VAL A 16 -2.94 3.91 16.79
C VAL A 16 -2.60 5.38 16.91
N LEU A 17 -1.85 5.71 17.97
CA LEU A 17 -1.18 6.99 18.18
C LEU A 17 0.33 6.72 18.28
N LEU A 18 1.16 7.48 17.56
CA LEU A 18 2.61 7.31 17.63
C LEU A 18 3.17 8.24 18.71
N THR A 19 4.01 7.70 19.58
CA THR A 19 4.73 8.48 20.60
C THR A 19 5.82 9.36 19.96
N GLU A 20 6.22 10.44 20.64
CA GLU A 20 7.31 11.30 20.15
C GLU A 20 8.60 10.52 19.85
N ALA A 21 8.91 9.50 20.66
CA ALA A 21 10.06 8.62 20.42
C ALA A 21 9.94 7.82 19.11
N GLN A 22 8.73 7.45 18.71
CA GLN A 22 8.43 6.76 17.44
C GLN A 22 8.44 7.71 16.23
N LEU A 23 8.26 9.02 16.44
CA LEU A 23 8.32 10.03 15.39
C LEU A 23 9.75 10.42 14.98
N THR A 24 10.77 9.92 15.68
CA THR A 24 12.16 10.07 15.25
C THR A 24 12.37 9.42 13.88
N SER A 25 13.08 10.07 12.96
CA SER A 25 13.15 9.67 11.54
C SER A 25 13.59 8.23 11.32
N SER A 26 14.46 7.70 12.19
CA SER A 26 14.94 6.33 12.14
C SER A 26 13.91 5.29 12.59
N ARG A 27 12.93 5.66 13.43
CA ARG A 27 11.87 4.77 13.93
C ARG A 27 10.55 4.92 13.21
N LEU A 28 10.25 6.11 12.70
CA LEU A 28 8.99 6.42 12.02
C LEU A 28 8.70 5.44 10.89
N ASN A 29 9.71 5.12 10.07
CA ASN A 29 9.54 4.20 8.94
C ASN A 29 9.22 2.77 9.40
N ILE A 30 9.80 2.33 10.52
CA ILE A 30 9.54 1.00 11.10
C ILE A 30 8.09 0.93 11.58
N GLU A 31 7.62 1.98 12.25
CA GLU A 31 6.25 2.02 12.79
C GLU A 31 5.21 2.18 11.68
N LEU A 32 5.47 3.00 10.66
CA LEU A 32 4.64 3.11 9.46
C LEU A 32 4.57 1.79 8.70
N TYR A 33 5.69 1.07 8.58
CA TYR A 33 5.70 -0.24 7.95
C TYR A 33 4.80 -1.23 8.68
N LYS A 34 4.91 -1.34 10.01
CA LYS A 34 4.05 -2.21 10.83
C LYS A 34 2.58 -1.83 10.73
N LEU A 35 2.29 -0.54 10.72
CA LEU A 35 0.94 -0.02 10.60
C LEU A 35 0.33 -0.39 9.24
N LEU A 36 1.09 -0.25 8.17
CA LEU A 36 0.64 -0.59 6.82
C LEU A 36 0.49 -2.11 6.64
N GLU A 37 1.44 -2.89 7.15
CA GLU A 37 1.42 -4.37 7.05
C GLU A 37 0.18 -4.98 7.72
N ASN A 38 -0.22 -4.47 8.89
CA ASN A 38 -1.34 -5.04 9.64
C ASN A 38 -2.68 -4.34 9.40
N GLY A 39 -2.64 -3.11 8.91
CA GLY A 39 -3.81 -2.25 8.86
C GLY A 39 -4.37 -2.00 7.47
N VAL A 40 -3.63 -2.30 6.40
CA VAL A 40 -4.15 -2.21 5.04
C VAL A 40 -4.96 -3.46 4.73
N GLU A 41 -6.24 -3.27 4.40
CA GLU A 41 -7.08 -4.34 3.90
C GLU A 41 -7.18 -4.26 2.38
N LEU A 42 -6.76 -5.32 1.71
CA LEU A 42 -6.97 -5.54 0.29
C LEU A 42 -8.11 -6.53 0.09
N THR A 43 -9.03 -6.22 -0.81
CA THR A 43 -10.07 -7.12 -1.29
C THR A 43 -10.05 -7.22 -2.80
N ILE A 44 -10.24 -8.42 -3.32
CA ILE A 44 -10.45 -8.68 -4.75
C ILE A 44 -11.79 -9.39 -4.89
N ASP A 45 -12.69 -8.81 -5.68
CA ASP A 45 -14.08 -9.27 -5.84
C ASP A 45 -14.75 -9.56 -4.48
N GLY A 46 -14.55 -8.64 -3.52
CA GLY A 46 -15.09 -8.72 -2.16
C GLY A 46 -14.40 -9.71 -1.21
N LYS A 47 -13.41 -10.50 -1.66
CA LYS A 47 -12.66 -11.42 -0.77
C LYS A 47 -11.38 -10.77 -0.28
N LYS A 48 -11.11 -10.86 1.02
CA LYS A 48 -9.86 -10.37 1.62
C LYS A 48 -8.66 -11.12 1.07
N ILE A 49 -7.64 -10.37 0.64
CA ILE A 49 -6.39 -10.89 0.11
C ILE A 49 -5.24 -10.42 1.02
N PRO A 50 -4.40 -11.35 1.52
CA PRO A 50 -3.28 -10.97 2.36
C PRO A 50 -2.24 -10.21 1.52
N LEU A 51 -1.84 -9.05 2.02
CA LEU A 51 -0.70 -8.32 1.51
C LEU A 51 0.58 -8.90 2.11
N SER A 52 1.64 -8.95 1.30
CA SER A 52 2.98 -9.33 1.71
C SER A 52 3.93 -8.20 1.36
N PRO A 53 4.83 -7.79 2.25
CA PRO A 53 5.78 -6.76 1.92
C PRO A 53 6.80 -7.24 0.89
N ILE A 54 7.16 -6.35 -0.04
CA ILE A 54 8.23 -6.59 -1.00
C ILE A 54 9.49 -5.95 -0.47
N LYS A 55 10.56 -6.75 -0.31
CA LYS A 55 11.90 -6.20 -0.09
C LYS A 55 12.35 -5.51 -1.38
N THR A 56 12.39 -4.18 -1.38
CA THR A 56 13.03 -3.44 -2.45
C THR A 56 14.52 -3.24 -2.17
N ALA A 57 15.32 -3.29 -3.23
CA ALA A 57 16.62 -2.62 -3.21
C ALA A 57 16.35 -1.14 -2.99
N GLU A 58 17.04 -0.52 -2.03
CA GLU A 58 16.82 0.87 -1.62
C GLU A 58 16.73 1.80 -2.84
N SER A 59 15.52 2.26 -3.18
CA SER A 59 15.34 3.35 -4.12
C SER A 59 15.71 4.63 -3.38
N GLN A 60 17.01 4.94 -3.34
CA GLN A 60 17.58 6.16 -2.76
C GLN A 60 17.21 7.39 -3.62
N HIS A 61 15.94 7.80 -3.61
CA HIS A 61 15.58 9.18 -3.90
C HIS A 61 15.47 9.89 -2.55
N SER A 62 16.35 10.87 -2.33
CA SER A 62 16.83 11.34 -1.02
C SER A 62 15.80 11.87 -0.01
N HIS A 63 14.51 11.92 -0.35
CA HIS A 63 13.47 12.53 0.49
C HIS A 63 12.14 11.76 0.53
N VAL A 64 12.01 10.62 -0.14
CA VAL A 64 10.75 9.86 -0.21
C VAL A 64 10.97 8.45 0.29
N VAL A 65 10.15 8.03 1.25
CA VAL A 65 10.11 6.65 1.74
C VAL A 65 9.00 5.93 0.99
N GLU A 66 9.36 4.93 0.19
CA GLU A 66 8.41 4.09 -0.54
C GLU A 66 8.17 2.78 0.21
N PHE A 67 6.91 2.48 0.51
CA PHE A 67 6.49 1.21 1.09
C PHE A 67 5.81 0.35 0.02
N ARG A 68 6.36 -0.83 -0.27
CA ARG A 68 5.86 -1.72 -1.33
C ARG A 68 5.30 -3.00 -0.77
N PHE A 69 4.10 -3.33 -1.20
CA PHE A 69 3.39 -4.56 -0.87
C PHE A 69 2.91 -5.23 -2.15
N SER A 70 2.90 -6.56 -2.16
CA SER A 70 2.29 -7.39 -3.21
C SER A 70 1.25 -8.32 -2.62
N ALA A 71 0.36 -8.80 -3.47
CA ALA A 71 -0.59 -9.83 -3.13
C ALA A 71 -0.64 -10.85 -4.27
N THR A 72 -0.76 -12.12 -3.91
CA THR A 72 -1.02 -13.22 -4.84
C THR A 72 -2.47 -13.65 -4.69
N HIS A 73 -3.18 -13.84 -5.80
CA HIS A 73 -4.58 -14.23 -5.79
C HIS A 73 -4.90 -15.28 -6.87
N PRO A 74 -5.94 -16.12 -6.66
CA PRO A 74 -6.30 -17.16 -7.62
C PRO A 74 -7.31 -16.70 -8.70
N PHE A 75 -7.85 -15.47 -8.64
CA PHE A 75 -8.84 -14.99 -9.60
C PHE A 75 -8.25 -14.88 -11.01
N GLN A 76 -8.93 -15.50 -11.98
CA GLN A 76 -8.51 -15.47 -13.38
C GLN A 76 -8.80 -14.12 -14.07
N SER A 77 -9.85 -13.43 -13.64
CA SER A 77 -10.26 -12.12 -14.19
C SER A 77 -10.93 -11.28 -13.10
N PRO A 78 -10.14 -10.68 -12.19
CA PRO A 78 -10.67 -9.82 -11.14
C PRO A 78 -11.40 -8.62 -11.76
N GLN A 79 -12.56 -8.26 -11.21
CA GLN A 79 -13.38 -7.15 -11.67
C GLN A 79 -13.26 -5.93 -10.75
N GLU A 80 -13.05 -6.17 -9.46
CA GLU A 80 -13.00 -5.13 -8.45
C GLU A 80 -11.80 -5.31 -7.51
N ILE A 81 -11.09 -4.22 -7.27
CA ILE A 81 -10.09 -4.12 -6.21
C ILE A 81 -10.56 -3.07 -5.20
N GLY A 82 -10.82 -3.51 -3.98
CA GLY A 82 -11.09 -2.63 -2.84
C GLY A 82 -9.86 -2.53 -1.95
N ILE A 83 -9.46 -1.30 -1.62
CA ILE A 83 -8.36 -1.02 -0.68
C ILE A 83 -8.86 -0.13 0.45
N ARG A 84 -8.47 -0.46 1.68
CA ARG A 84 -8.77 0.34 2.87
C ARG A 84 -7.50 0.55 3.69
N PHE A 85 -7.12 1.82 3.88
CA PHE A 85 -6.00 2.20 4.72
C PHE A 85 -6.46 2.43 6.17
N PRO A 86 -5.56 2.26 7.16
CA PRO A 86 -5.83 2.66 8.54
C PRO A 86 -6.21 4.13 8.64
N LYS A 87 -7.28 4.42 9.39
CA LYS A 87 -7.71 5.81 9.66
C LYS A 87 -6.60 6.64 10.29
N SER A 88 -5.70 6.00 11.05
CA SER A 88 -4.52 6.64 11.65
C SER A 88 -3.63 7.34 10.63
N LEU A 89 -3.58 6.92 9.37
CA LEU A 89 -2.72 7.52 8.35
C LEU A 89 -3.22 8.88 7.85
N GLY A 90 -4.50 9.20 8.06
CA GLY A 90 -5.15 10.33 7.42
C GLY A 90 -5.30 10.13 5.91
N ASP A 91 -5.19 11.21 5.14
CA ASP A 91 -5.38 11.18 3.69
C ASP A 91 -4.14 10.60 2.99
N VAL A 92 -4.30 9.52 2.22
CA VAL A 92 -3.21 8.77 1.58
C VAL A 92 -3.23 8.95 0.07
N HIS A 93 -2.09 9.34 -0.52
CA HIS A 93 -1.89 9.30 -1.96
C HIS A 93 -1.47 7.89 -2.39
N PHE A 94 -2.24 7.25 -3.28
CA PHE A 94 -1.99 5.88 -3.72
C PHE A 94 -2.10 5.73 -5.24
N SER A 95 -1.47 4.69 -5.79
CA SER A 95 -1.59 4.29 -7.19
C SER A 95 -1.70 2.77 -7.28
N LEU A 96 -2.51 2.29 -8.22
CA LEU A 96 -2.78 0.86 -8.45
C LEU A 96 -2.49 0.52 -9.92
N SER A 97 -1.53 -0.37 -10.15
CA SER A 97 -1.16 -0.87 -11.48
C SER A 97 -1.71 -2.27 -11.71
N HIS A 98 -2.48 -2.47 -12.78
CA HIS A 98 -2.93 -3.80 -13.22
C HIS A 98 -1.95 -4.39 -14.27
N PRO A 99 -1.58 -5.67 -14.16
CA PRO A 99 -0.82 -6.32 -15.22
C PRO A 99 -1.68 -6.48 -16.49
N ILE A 100 -1.15 -6.06 -17.63
CA ILE A 100 -1.76 -6.32 -18.93
C ILE A 100 -1.42 -7.76 -19.32
N TYR A 101 -2.41 -8.65 -19.32
CA TYR A 101 -2.25 -10.02 -19.80
C TYR A 101 -2.43 -10.07 -21.32
N SER A 102 -1.35 -10.34 -22.05
CA SER A 102 -1.39 -10.55 -23.50
C SER A 102 -0.56 -11.78 -23.89
N GLN A 103 -1.12 -12.65 -24.74
CA GLN A 103 -0.36 -13.71 -25.38
C GLN A 103 0.40 -13.15 -26.57
N LEU A 104 1.73 -13.29 -26.56
CA LEU A 104 2.61 -12.79 -27.60
C LEU A 104 3.16 -13.97 -28.42
N PRO A 105 2.82 -14.10 -29.72
CA PRO A 105 3.37 -15.17 -30.54
C PRO A 105 4.89 -15.06 -30.68
N ALA A 106 5.56 -16.20 -30.80
CA ALA A 106 7.02 -16.24 -30.97
C ALA A 106 7.46 -15.38 -32.18
N GLY A 107 8.46 -14.53 -31.97
CA GLY A 107 9.00 -13.62 -33.00
C GLY A 107 8.16 -12.36 -33.26
N SER A 108 7.07 -12.15 -32.54
CA SER A 108 6.25 -10.93 -32.66
C SER A 108 6.74 -9.82 -31.71
N ALA A 109 6.45 -8.57 -32.06
CA ALA A 109 6.64 -7.42 -31.18
C ALA A 109 5.28 -6.79 -30.86
N GLN A 110 5.08 -6.40 -29.61
CA GLN A 110 3.91 -5.63 -29.18
C GLN A 110 4.38 -4.40 -28.42
N ASN A 111 3.85 -3.25 -28.81
CA ASN A 111 4.07 -2.00 -28.09
C ASN A 111 2.95 -1.83 -27.07
N PHE A 112 3.32 -1.51 -25.83
CA PHE A 112 2.37 -1.18 -24.77
C PHE A 112 2.43 0.33 -24.53
N SER A 113 1.28 0.99 -24.55
CA SER A 113 1.20 2.41 -24.20
C SER A 113 1.34 2.57 -22.70
N LEU A 114 2.30 3.40 -22.27
CA LEU A 114 2.40 3.83 -20.88
C LEU A 114 1.31 4.89 -20.66
N GLN A 115 0.29 4.59 -19.88
CA GLN A 115 -0.67 5.60 -19.42
C GLN A 115 0.00 6.40 -18.29
N HIS A 116 0.08 7.72 -18.47
CA HIS A 116 0.53 8.69 -17.47
C HIS A 116 -0.65 9.18 -16.63
#